data_AF-A0A922SQT1-F1
#
_entry.id   AF-A0A922SQT1-F1
#
_cell.length_a   1.000
_cell.length_b   1.000
_cell.length_c   1.000
_cell.angle_alpha   90.00
_cell.angle_beta   90.00
_cell.angle_gamma   90.00
#
_symmetry.space_group_name_H-M   'P 1'
#
loop_
_entity.id
_entity.type
_entity.pdbx_description
1 polymer ?
#
loop_
_entity_poly.entity_id
_entity_poly.type
_entity_poly.pdbx_seq_one_letter_code
_entity_poly.pdbx_strand_id
1 'polypeptide(L)'
;MSSYVAYRVLTKTNMPIFSKHEFAVLRRFSDFLGLHEKLTEKYLRSGRIIPPAPEKSIVDTELPKATSTSALSGAGVLRLFNKVGETVNKITYRMDESDPIEHLRLEQSNTDFYVLAEHVKDYLGLIGAIKDVFHERVKVFQNWQHAQMQLTKRRENKAKAELANRPEKIEQAANEIIEV
;
A
#
# COMPACT_ATOMS: atom_id res chain seq x y z
N MET A 1 -21.00 -18.23 -4.43
CA MET A 1 -20.65 -16.82 -4.11
C MET A 1 -19.49 -16.85 -3.14
N SER A 2 -18.36 -16.20 -3.46
CA SER A 2 -17.19 -16.19 -2.57
C SER A 2 -17.43 -15.23 -1.40
N SER A 3 -17.13 -15.65 -0.17
CA SER A 3 -17.19 -14.83 1.03
C SER A 3 -16.11 -13.75 1.03
N TYR A 4 -16.43 -12.54 1.48
CA TYR A 4 -15.47 -11.44 1.60
C TYR A 4 -15.60 -10.73 2.95
N VAL A 5 -14.49 -10.15 3.42
CA VAL A 5 -14.48 -9.24 4.57
C VAL A 5 -14.94 -7.85 4.09
N ALA A 6 -15.90 -7.27 4.81
CA ALA A 6 -16.36 -5.91 4.60
C ALA A 6 -15.85 -5.00 5.73
N TYR A 7 -15.30 -3.86 5.34
CA TYR A 7 -14.81 -2.81 6.22
C TYR A 7 -15.87 -1.73 6.35
N ARG A 8 -16.10 -1.25 7.57
CA ARG A 8 -16.91 -0.06 7.81
C ARG A 8 -16.01 1.17 7.71
N VAL A 9 -16.12 1.89 6.59
CA VAL A 9 -15.40 3.15 6.38
C VAL A 9 -16.22 4.27 6.96
N LEU A 10 -15.73 4.91 8.02
CA LEU A 10 -16.28 6.14 8.55
C LEU A 10 -15.53 7.32 7.94
N THR A 11 -16.28 8.28 7.43
CA THR A 11 -15.73 9.52 6.89
C THR A 11 -16.29 10.69 7.69
N LYS A 12 -15.39 11.47 8.29
CA LYS A 12 -15.67 12.78 8.88
C LYS A 12 -14.88 13.82 8.11
N THR A 13 -15.55 14.81 7.53
CA THR A 13 -14.89 15.80 6.67
C THR A 13 -15.60 17.14 6.70
N ASN A 14 -14.83 18.22 6.58
CA ASN A 14 -15.31 19.57 6.34
C ASN A 14 -15.24 19.96 4.85
N MET A 15 -14.88 19.03 3.95
CA MET A 15 -14.76 19.32 2.52
C MET A 15 -16.13 19.59 1.88
N PRO A 16 -16.31 20.71 1.15
CA PRO A 16 -17.61 21.12 0.62
C PRO A 16 -18.13 20.24 -0.52
N ILE A 17 -17.27 19.42 -1.13
CA ILE A 17 -17.66 18.46 -2.18
C ILE A 17 -18.52 17.31 -1.64
N PHE A 18 -18.50 17.07 -0.32
CA PHE A 18 -19.31 16.03 0.32
C PHE A 18 -20.64 16.63 0.81
N SER A 19 -21.75 15.97 0.46
CA SER A 19 -23.09 16.39 0.89
C SER A 19 -23.31 16.24 2.40
N LYS A 20 -22.57 15.36 3.08
CA LYS A 20 -22.65 15.11 4.52
C LYS A 20 -21.26 15.23 5.13
N HIS A 21 -21.17 15.86 6.30
CA HIS A 21 -19.93 16.00 7.05
C HIS A 21 -19.52 14.73 7.81
N GLU A 22 -20.47 13.82 8.08
CA GLU A 22 -20.22 12.53 8.70
C GLU A 22 -21.12 11.46 8.09
N PHE A 23 -20.53 10.36 7.63
CA PHE A 23 -21.25 9.19 7.12
C PHE A 23 -20.40 7.91 7.20
N ALA A 24 -21.04 6.76 7.05
CA ALA A 24 -20.37 5.46 7.03
C ALA A 24 -20.84 4.62 5.85
N VAL A 25 -19.92 3.88 5.22
CA VAL A 25 -20.20 2.94 4.14
C VAL A 25 -19.48 1.61 4.36
N LEU A 26 -20.12 0.51 3.95
CA LEU A 26 -19.48 -0.80 3.92
C LEU A 26 -18.75 -0.98 2.59
N ARG A 27 -17.49 -1.40 2.63
CA ARG A 27 -16.62 -1.60 1.46
C ARG A 27 -15.84 -2.89 1.61
N ARG A 28 -15.69 -3.63 0.52
CA ARG A 28 -14.79 -4.80 0.46
C ARG A 28 -13.38 -4.33 0.08
N PHE A 29 -12.38 -5.16 0.37
CA PHE A 29 -10.99 -4.84 0.03
C PHE A 29 -10.78 -4.45 -1.44
N SER A 30 -11.46 -5.15 -2.37
CA SER A 30 -11.36 -4.86 -3.80
C SER A 30 -11.95 -3.51 -4.23
N ASP A 31 -12.82 -2.89 -3.43
CA ASP A 31 -13.31 -1.54 -3.72
C ASP A 31 -12.19 -0.50 -3.54
N PHE A 32 -11.27 -0.72 -2.58
CA PHE A 32 -10.10 0.14 -2.39
C PHE A 32 -9.09 0.00 -3.52
N LEU A 33 -8.86 -1.24 -3.99
CA LEU A 33 -8.02 -1.48 -5.16
C LEU A 33 -8.57 -0.80 -6.42
N GLY A 34 -9.88 -0.94 -6.66
CA GLY A 34 -10.54 -0.28 -7.79
C GLY A 34 -10.55 1.25 -7.68
N LEU A 35 -10.62 1.81 -6.46
CA LEU A 35 -10.45 3.24 -6.24
C LEU A 35 -9.01 3.68 -6.57
N HIS A 36 -8.01 2.97 -6.07
CA HIS A 36 -6.60 3.26 -6.34
C HIS A 36 -6.31 3.23 -7.85
N GLU A 37 -6.77 2.21 -8.57
CA GLU A 37 -6.61 2.11 -10.03
C GLU A 37 -7.20 3.32 -10.76
N LYS A 38 -8.43 3.73 -10.41
CA LYS A 38 -9.08 4.91 -10.99
C LYS A 38 -8.33 6.21 -10.68
N LEU A 39 -7.78 6.34 -9.48
CA LEU A 39 -6.99 7.51 -9.11
C LEU A 39 -5.69 7.55 -9.92
N THR A 40 -5.01 6.41 -10.05
CA THR A 40 -3.79 6.28 -10.86
C THR A 40 -4.04 6.65 -12.32
N GLU A 41 -5.05 6.06 -12.95
CA GLU A 41 -5.37 6.33 -14.35
C GLU A 41 -5.66 7.82 -14.60
N LYS A 42 -6.45 8.44 -13.72
CA LYS A 42 -6.93 9.82 -13.90
C LYS A 42 -5.89 10.88 -13.55
N TYR A 43 -5.07 10.63 -12.52
CA TYR A 43 -4.28 11.70 -11.88
C TYR A 43 -2.77 11.49 -11.96
N LEU A 44 -2.28 10.26 -12.18
CA LEU A 44 -0.84 10.01 -12.26
C LEU A 44 -0.21 10.72 -13.46
N ARG A 45 -0.87 10.70 -14.62
CA ARG A 45 -0.40 11.42 -15.83
C ARG A 45 -0.36 12.95 -15.64
N SER A 46 -1.16 13.48 -14.73
CA SER A 46 -1.12 14.89 -14.32
C SER A 46 -0.04 15.18 -13.27
N GLY A 47 0.76 14.19 -12.90
CA GLY A 47 1.87 14.32 -11.96
C GLY A 47 1.46 14.42 -10.49
N ARG A 48 0.26 13.92 -10.14
CA ARG A 48 -0.20 13.84 -8.73
C ARG A 48 0.30 12.56 -8.10
N ILE A 49 0.81 12.65 -6.86
CA ILE A 49 1.27 11.50 -6.08
C ILE A 49 0.04 10.72 -5.59
N ILE A 50 -0.01 9.44 -5.95
CA ILE A 50 -1.02 8.49 -5.48
C ILE A 50 -0.34 7.57 -4.48
N PRO A 51 -0.80 7.51 -3.21
CA PRO A 51 -0.20 6.63 -2.22
C PRO A 51 -0.39 5.16 -2.61
N PRO A 52 0.49 4.24 -2.15
CA PRO A 52 0.36 2.82 -2.43
C PRO A 52 -1.01 2.30 -1.96
N ALA A 53 -1.55 1.32 -2.68
CA ALA A 53 -2.79 0.67 -2.31
C ALA A 53 -2.68 0.04 -0.91
N PRO A 54 -3.74 0.07 -0.10
CA PRO A 54 -3.74 -0.57 1.21
C PRO A 54 -3.42 -2.05 1.09
N GLU A 55 -2.72 -2.61 2.08
CA GLU A 55 -2.52 -4.05 2.13
C GLU A 55 -3.74 -4.78 2.72
N LYS A 56 -3.92 -6.02 2.29
CA LYS A 56 -4.96 -6.87 2.86
C LYS A 56 -4.50 -7.30 4.25
N SER A 57 -5.01 -6.63 5.28
CA SER A 57 -4.76 -6.99 6.67
C SER A 57 -5.38 -8.35 7.00
N ILE A 58 -4.63 -9.45 6.86
CA ILE A 58 -5.05 -10.76 7.36
C ILE A 58 -4.57 -10.85 8.81
N VAL A 59 -5.28 -10.18 9.73
CA VAL A 59 -4.92 -10.13 11.15
C VAL A 59 -5.27 -11.43 11.89
N ASP A 60 -5.93 -12.40 11.24
CA ASP A 60 -6.54 -13.56 11.92
C ASP A 60 -5.81 -14.92 11.78
N THR A 61 -4.59 -15.00 11.21
CA THR A 61 -3.95 -16.33 11.00
C THR A 61 -2.86 -16.77 11.97
N GLU A 62 -2.39 -15.96 12.92
CA GLU A 62 -1.35 -16.44 13.86
C GLU A 62 -1.57 -15.95 15.30
N LEU A 63 -2.42 -16.67 16.04
CA LEU A 63 -2.27 -16.81 17.49
C LEU A 63 -2.47 -18.29 17.85
N PRO A 64 -1.41 -19.06 18.19
CA PRO A 64 -1.59 -20.44 18.62
C PRO A 64 -2.26 -20.49 19.99
N LYS A 65 -3.54 -20.86 20.03
CA LYS A 65 -4.25 -21.21 21.28
C LYS A 65 -3.92 -22.65 21.66
N ALA A 66 -3.16 -22.81 22.75
CA ALA A 66 -2.87 -24.11 23.35
C ALA A 66 -4.17 -24.87 23.66
N THR A 67 -4.38 -25.99 22.97
CA THR A 67 -5.51 -26.90 23.18
C THR A 67 -4.97 -28.16 23.84
N SER A 68 -5.41 -28.44 25.08
CA SER A 68 -5.73 -29.77 25.64
C SER A 68 -5.26 -29.93 27.11
N THR A 69 -6.11 -29.52 28.05
CA THR A 69 -6.15 -30.12 29.39
C THR A 69 -7.33 -31.08 29.45
N SER A 70 -7.07 -32.37 29.29
CA SER A 70 -8.10 -33.42 29.36
C SER A 70 -7.69 -34.50 30.37
N ALA A 71 -8.61 -34.76 31.31
CA ALA A 71 -8.79 -35.96 32.15
C ALA A 71 -7.94 -36.12 33.43
N LEU A 72 -8.59 -35.88 34.59
CA LEU A 72 -8.16 -36.34 35.92
C LEU A 72 -8.95 -37.62 36.29
N SER A 73 -8.27 -38.77 36.31
CA SER A 73 -8.83 -40.09 36.70
C SER A 73 -8.23 -40.56 38.03
N GLY A 74 -9.06 -41.22 38.85
CA GLY A 74 -8.87 -41.52 40.29
C GLY A 74 -7.69 -42.43 40.69
N ALA A 75 -6.82 -42.85 39.77
CA ALA A 75 -5.57 -43.54 40.07
C ALA A 75 -4.39 -42.58 40.40
N GLY A 76 -4.66 -41.28 40.47
CA GLY A 76 -3.66 -40.22 40.63
C GLY A 76 -3.07 -40.03 42.04
N VAL A 77 -3.69 -40.55 43.10
CA VAL A 77 -3.24 -40.30 44.49
C VAL A 77 -1.91 -41.01 44.80
N LEU A 78 -1.67 -42.21 44.26
CA LEU A 78 -0.37 -42.89 44.45
C LEU A 78 0.77 -42.22 43.66
N ARG A 79 0.47 -41.52 42.57
CA ARG A 79 1.47 -40.76 41.81
C ARG A 79 1.88 -39.46 42.51
N LEU A 80 1.09 -38.94 43.45
CA LEU A 80 1.42 -37.72 44.19
C LEU A 80 2.63 -37.87 45.12
N PHE A 81 2.84 -39.04 45.74
CA PHE A 81 3.96 -39.22 46.68
C PHE A 81 5.32 -39.33 45.99
N ASN A 82 5.39 -39.86 44.76
CA ASN A 82 6.60 -39.80 43.93
C ASN A 82 6.81 -38.40 43.31
N LYS A 83 5.72 -37.64 43.10
CA LYS A 83 5.77 -36.27 42.53
C LYS A 83 6.26 -35.22 43.52
N VAL A 84 6.10 -35.43 44.83
CA VAL A 84 6.69 -34.53 45.84
C VAL A 84 8.22 -34.56 45.75
N GLY A 85 8.82 -35.75 45.62
CA GLY A 85 10.27 -35.90 45.42
C GLY A 85 10.80 -35.23 44.15
N GLU A 86 10.07 -35.33 43.03
CA GLU A 86 10.39 -34.62 41.79
C GLU A 86 10.18 -33.11 41.89
N THR A 87 9.21 -32.64 42.68
CA THR A 87 8.96 -31.19 42.85
C THR A 87 10.06 -30.54 43.69
N VAL A 88 10.63 -31.25 44.68
CA VAL A 88 11.79 -30.71 45.42
C VAL A 88 13.05 -30.73 44.55
N ASN A 89 13.20 -31.72 43.67
CA ASN A 89 14.31 -31.75 42.70
C ASN A 89 14.15 -30.65 41.63
N LYS A 90 12.92 -30.34 41.21
CA LYS A 90 12.59 -29.27 40.24
C LYS A 90 12.61 -27.85 40.85
N ILE A 91 12.52 -27.74 42.17
CA ILE A 91 12.81 -26.50 42.94
C ILE A 91 14.32 -26.37 43.22
N THR A 92 15.06 -27.48 43.23
CA THR A 92 16.53 -27.50 43.36
C THR A 92 17.24 -27.22 42.03
N TYR A 93 16.61 -27.51 40.88
CA TYR A 93 16.91 -26.79 39.66
C TYR A 93 16.39 -25.38 39.83
N ARG A 94 17.28 -24.42 40.09
CA ARG A 94 16.99 -23.02 39.79
C ARG A 94 16.39 -23.02 38.37
N MET A 95 15.14 -22.56 38.20
CA MET A 95 14.77 -22.01 36.90
C MET A 95 15.83 -20.96 36.64
N ASP A 96 16.68 -21.20 35.65
CA ASP A 96 17.75 -20.28 35.32
C ASP A 96 16.99 -18.98 34.98
N GLU A 97 17.21 -17.91 35.77
CA GLU A 97 16.51 -16.63 35.59
C GLU A 97 16.66 -16.12 34.14
N SER A 98 17.65 -16.65 33.42
CA SER A 98 17.86 -16.55 31.98
C SER A 98 16.64 -16.94 31.13
N ASP A 99 15.90 -18.03 31.40
CA ASP A 99 14.88 -18.53 30.47
C ASP A 99 13.70 -17.55 30.25
N PRO A 100 13.07 -16.97 31.30
CA PRO A 100 12.05 -15.93 31.12
C PRO A 100 12.62 -14.62 30.57
N ILE A 101 13.86 -14.27 30.94
CA ILE A 101 14.53 -13.06 30.46
C ILE A 101 14.81 -13.16 28.95
N GLU A 102 15.28 -14.31 28.47
CA GLU A 102 15.53 -14.55 27.05
C GLU A 102 14.23 -14.57 26.23
N HIS A 103 13.14 -15.12 26.77
CA HIS A 103 11.83 -15.00 26.13
C HIS A 103 11.38 -13.54 25.99
N LEU A 104 11.47 -12.76 27.08
CA LEU A 104 11.10 -11.34 27.04
C LEU A 104 11.99 -10.53 26.09
N ARG A 105 13.29 -10.83 26.03
CA ARG A 105 14.23 -10.19 25.08
C ARG A 105 13.90 -10.53 23.64
N LEU A 106 13.55 -11.78 23.36
CA LEU A 106 13.15 -12.21 22.02
C LEU A 106 11.85 -11.53 21.60
N GLU A 107 10.86 -11.47 22.49
CA GLU A 107 9.58 -10.80 22.24
C GLU A 107 9.76 -9.29 22.02
N GLN A 108 10.57 -8.64 22.86
CA GLN A 108 10.92 -7.24 22.70
C GLN A 108 11.65 -6.98 21.38
N SER A 109 12.69 -7.76 21.07
CA SER A 109 13.45 -7.66 19.82
C SER A 109 12.56 -7.82 18.59
N ASN A 110 11.64 -8.80 18.62
CA ASN A 110 10.70 -9.03 17.53
C ASN A 110 9.72 -7.85 17.36
N THR A 111 9.24 -7.29 18.47
CA THR A 111 8.33 -6.14 18.46
C THR A 111 9.03 -4.91 17.91
N ASP A 112 10.23 -4.61 18.42
CA ASP A 112 11.05 -3.47 17.99
C ASP A 112 11.41 -3.58 16.50
N PHE A 113 11.81 -4.78 16.07
CA PHE A 113 12.11 -5.06 14.66
C PHE A 113 10.86 -4.92 13.78
N TYR A 114 9.70 -5.44 14.22
CA TYR A 114 8.45 -5.34 13.47
C TYR A 114 8.03 -3.89 13.25
N VAL A 115 8.09 -3.05 14.30
CA VAL A 115 7.78 -1.63 14.20
C VAL A 115 8.72 -0.94 13.21
N LEU A 116 10.02 -1.19 13.30
CA LEU A 116 10.99 -0.62 12.36
C LEU A 116 10.73 -1.08 10.91
N ALA A 117 10.45 -2.37 10.72
CA ALA A 117 10.20 -2.95 9.40
C ALA A 117 8.96 -2.33 8.73
N GLU A 118 7.86 -2.14 9.46
CA GLU A 118 6.66 -1.49 8.94
C GLU A 118 6.92 -0.02 8.55
N HIS A 119 7.70 0.72 9.36
CA HIS A 119 8.08 2.09 9.00
C HIS A 119 8.94 2.12 7.72
N VAL A 120 9.94 1.26 7.62
CA VAL A 120 10.80 1.17 6.43
C VAL A 120 9.97 0.85 5.19
N LYS A 121 9.03 -0.09 5.31
CA LYS A 121 8.12 -0.48 4.24
C LYS A 121 7.22 0.67 3.77
N ASP A 122 6.66 1.45 4.70
CA ASP A 122 5.86 2.64 4.36
C ASP A 122 6.68 3.69 3.59
N TYR A 123 7.92 3.94 4.02
CA TYR A 123 8.82 4.86 3.32
C TYR A 123 9.18 4.35 1.92
N LEU A 124 9.47 3.05 1.77
CA LEU A 124 9.73 2.44 0.46
C LEU A 124 8.51 2.59 -0.46
N GLY A 125 7.30 2.40 0.06
CA GLY A 125 6.06 2.60 -0.68
C GLY A 125 5.88 4.05 -1.15
N LEU A 126 6.13 5.03 -0.28
CA LEU A 126 6.05 6.45 -0.64
C LEU A 126 7.10 6.85 -1.67
N ILE A 127 8.34 6.38 -1.52
CA ILE A 127 9.41 6.61 -2.51
C ILE A 127 9.02 6.00 -3.87
N GLY A 128 8.42 4.80 -3.86
CA GLY A 128 7.87 4.16 -5.07
C GLY A 128 6.83 5.04 -5.76
N ALA A 129 5.83 5.53 -5.03
CA ALA A 129 4.80 6.41 -5.56
C ALA A 129 5.37 7.70 -6.17
N ILE A 130 6.39 8.29 -5.54
CA ILE A 130 7.09 9.46 -6.05
C ILE A 130 7.84 9.12 -7.36
N LYS A 131 8.51 7.98 -7.40
CA LYS A 131 9.22 7.50 -8.59
C LYS A 131 8.28 7.33 -9.78
N ASP A 132 7.08 6.80 -9.56
CA ASP A 132 6.07 6.63 -10.61
C ASP A 132 5.61 7.98 -11.18
N VAL A 133 5.44 8.99 -10.32
CA VAL A 133 5.15 10.37 -10.76
C VAL A 133 6.28 10.95 -11.60
N PHE A 134 7.53 10.78 -11.17
CA PHE A 134 8.68 11.24 -11.96
C PHE A 134 8.74 10.54 -13.32
N HIS A 135 8.45 9.25 -13.36
CA HIS A 135 8.40 8.49 -14.60
C HIS A 135 7.34 9.04 -15.56
N GLU A 136 6.13 9.35 -15.08
CA GLU A 136 5.10 10.01 -15.90
C GLU A 136 5.51 11.41 -16.36
N ARG A 137 6.18 12.20 -15.50
CA ARG A 137 6.69 13.53 -15.89
C ARG A 137 7.70 13.45 -17.03
N VAL A 138 8.58 12.45 -17.03
CA VAL A 138 9.53 12.22 -18.13
C VAL A 138 8.79 11.91 -19.43
N LYS A 139 7.75 11.07 -19.40
CA LYS A 139 6.93 10.77 -20.58
C LYS A 139 6.23 12.03 -21.12
N VAL A 140 5.60 12.81 -20.24
CA VAL A 140 4.92 14.06 -20.63
C VAL A 140 5.93 15.04 -21.24
N PHE A 141 7.12 15.16 -20.66
CA PHE A 141 8.18 16.00 -21.20
C PHE A 141 8.64 15.55 -22.58
N GLN A 142 8.85 14.24 -22.79
CA GLN A 142 9.20 13.69 -24.10
C GLN A 142 8.10 13.93 -25.14
N ASN A 143 6.84 13.74 -24.76
CA ASN A 143 5.69 14.01 -25.63
C ASN A 143 5.62 15.50 -26.00
N TRP A 144 5.86 16.39 -25.05
CA TRP A 144 5.93 17.83 -25.28
C TRP A 144 7.08 18.19 -26.24
N GLN A 145 8.28 17.64 -26.05
CA GLN A 145 9.41 17.87 -26.95
C GLN A 145 9.09 17.42 -28.39
N HIS A 146 8.44 16.27 -28.52
CA HIS A 146 8.01 15.77 -29.82
C HIS A 146 6.96 16.67 -30.48
N ALA A 147 5.94 17.11 -29.74
CA ALA A 147 4.94 18.07 -30.22
C ALA A 147 5.59 19.40 -30.65
N GLN A 148 6.55 19.91 -29.87
CA GLN A 148 7.28 21.14 -30.18
C GLN A 148 8.11 21.01 -31.47
N MET A 149 8.75 19.86 -31.69
CA MET A 149 9.47 19.57 -32.94
C MET A 149 8.51 19.52 -34.14
N GLN A 150 7.36 18.87 -33.99
CA GLN A 150 6.33 18.82 -35.03
C GLN A 150 5.78 20.20 -35.38
N LEU A 151 5.48 21.02 -34.37
CA LEU A 151 5.02 22.39 -34.52
C LEU A 151 6.06 23.26 -35.25
N THR A 152 7.33 23.11 -34.90
CA THR A 152 8.43 23.82 -35.58
C THR A 152 8.49 23.47 -37.07
N LYS A 153 8.42 22.18 -37.40
CA LYS A 153 8.39 21.71 -38.79
C LYS A 153 7.15 22.20 -39.56
N ARG A 154 5.97 22.22 -38.93
CA ARG A 154 4.74 22.74 -39.55
C ARG A 154 4.84 24.25 -39.82
N ARG A 155 5.44 25.03 -38.91
CA ARG A 155 5.73 26.46 -39.12
C ARG A 155 6.69 26.69 -40.29
N GLU A 156 7.75 25.90 -40.41
CA GLU A 156 8.67 25.97 -41.55
C GLU A 156 7.98 25.65 -42.88
N ASN A 157 7.09 24.65 -42.90
CA ASN A 157 6.32 24.30 -44.10
C ASN A 157 5.38 25.44 -44.51
N LYS A 158 4.71 26.09 -43.55
CA LYS A 158 3.89 27.27 -43.82
C LYS A 158 4.71 28.40 -44.43
N ALA A 159 5.86 28.74 -43.83
CA ALA A 159 6.75 29.78 -44.34
C ALA A 159 7.22 29.50 -45.77
N LYS A 160 7.54 28.23 -46.09
CA LYS A 160 7.88 27.82 -47.47
C LYS A 160 6.70 27.96 -48.45
N ALA A 161 5.48 27.66 -48.01
CA ALA A 161 4.28 27.80 -48.82
C ALA A 161 3.91 29.28 -49.08
N GLU A 162 4.13 30.15 -48.10
CA GLU A 162 4.00 31.61 -48.21
C GLU A 162 4.98 32.17 -49.25
N LEU A 163 6.27 31.80 -49.16
CA LEU A 163 7.27 32.21 -50.15
C LEU A 163 6.97 31.71 -51.57
N ALA A 164 6.31 30.55 -51.69
CA ALA A 164 5.92 29.98 -52.97
C ALA A 164 4.58 30.52 -53.53
N ASN A 165 3.90 31.43 -52.82
CA ASN A 165 2.58 31.99 -53.18
C ASN A 165 1.52 30.91 -53.47
N ARG A 166 1.45 29.87 -52.60
CA ARG A 166 0.48 28.77 -52.72
C ARG A 166 -0.61 28.86 -51.63
N PRO A 167 -1.70 29.63 -51.83
CA PRO A 167 -2.68 29.96 -50.78
C PRO A 167 -3.35 28.73 -50.13
N GLU A 168 -3.74 27.72 -50.92
CA GLU A 168 -4.36 26.49 -50.40
C GLU A 168 -3.45 25.74 -49.41
N LYS A 169 -2.13 25.71 -49.67
CA LYS A 169 -1.15 25.06 -48.79
C LYS A 169 -0.86 25.87 -47.53
N ILE A 170 -1.04 27.19 -47.59
CA ILE A 170 -0.87 28.08 -46.43
C ILE A 170 -2.02 27.86 -45.46
N GLU A 171 -3.26 27.78 -45.96
CA GLU A 171 -4.45 27.53 -45.15
C GLU A 171 -4.41 26.15 -44.51
N GLN A 172 -4.02 25.11 -45.27
CA GLN A 172 -3.82 23.77 -44.74
C GLN A 172 -2.76 23.74 -43.63
N ALA A 173 -1.59 24.33 -43.87
CA ALA A 173 -0.52 24.37 -42.88
C ALA A 173 -0.88 25.22 -41.65
N ALA A 174 -1.73 26.25 -41.80
CA ALA A 174 -2.23 27.05 -40.69
C ALA A 174 -3.17 26.25 -39.78
N ASN A 175 -4.10 25.48 -40.36
CA ASN A 175 -4.99 24.58 -39.60
C ASN A 175 -4.18 23.50 -38.86
N GLU A 176 -3.18 22.92 -39.53
CA GLU A 176 -2.28 21.96 -38.91
C GLU A 176 -1.48 22.55 -37.74
N ILE A 177 -1.18 23.85 -37.69
CA ILE A 177 -0.49 24.46 -36.54
C ILE A 177 -1.43 24.62 -35.34
N ILE A 178 -2.73 24.82 -35.58
CA ILE A 178 -3.73 24.98 -34.51
C ILE A 178 -4.03 23.64 -33.83
N GLU A 179 -3.94 22.53 -34.57
CA GLU A 179 -4.23 21.18 -34.08
C GLU A 179 -3.09 20.52 -33.27
N VAL A 180 -1.90 21.13 -33.20
CA VAL A 180 -0.71 20.61 -32.47
C VAL A 180 -0.56 21.28 -31.13
#